data_AF-A0A0L0APH9-F1
#
_entry.id   AF-A0A0L0APH9-F1
#
_cell.length_a   1.000
_cell.length_b   1.000
_cell.length_c   1.000
_cell.angle_alpha   90.00
_cell.angle_beta   90.00
_cell.angle_gamma   90.00
#
_symmetry.space_group_name_H-M   'P 1'
#
loop_
_entity.id
_entity.type
_entity.pdbx_description
1 polymer ?
#
loop_
_entity_poly.entity_id
_entity_poly.type
_entity_poly.pdbx_seq_one_letter_code
_entity_poly.pdbx_strand_id
1 'polypeptide(L)'
;MENNYKHDLHEILCLKTFGESFEVYRVDDYDKMIIEWAERELLCGNSSESLLILASLNLDKRPDSGEIERYLDAYMLEQNIVMPSINASAMTWLRIKAWFLMHAETSKELELRLHQIPAFHPSPGSRILSNIGWQFYRIYGDLYDDWGPGYPSKASAMSEADILDFVKCRVKPFYRVLCSSDWAWVLSRAV
;
A
#
# COMPACT_ATOMS: atom_id res chain seq x y z
N MET A 1 9.25 12.91 -5.11
CA MET A 1 9.80 11.70 -5.74
C MET A 1 8.64 11.06 -6.47
N GLU A 2 8.67 11.07 -7.81
CA GLU A 2 7.69 10.32 -8.60
C GLU A 2 7.86 8.83 -8.29
N ASN A 3 6.78 8.22 -7.84
CA ASN A 3 6.79 6.84 -7.41
C ASN A 3 6.53 5.97 -8.64
N ASN A 4 7.55 5.27 -9.14
CA ASN A 4 7.43 4.42 -10.34
C ASN A 4 6.58 3.15 -10.12
N TYR A 5 6.10 2.92 -8.89
CA TYR A 5 5.23 1.80 -8.58
C TYR A 5 3.84 2.02 -9.19
N LYS A 6 3.46 1.15 -10.12
CA LYS A 6 2.15 1.20 -10.79
C LYS A 6 1.22 0.19 -10.12
N HIS A 7 0.16 0.71 -9.51
CA HIS A 7 -0.88 -0.12 -8.91
C HIS A 7 -1.77 -0.75 -9.99
N ASP A 8 -2.12 -2.02 -9.82
CA ASP A 8 -3.22 -2.64 -10.54
C ASP A 8 -4.57 -2.31 -9.88
N LEU A 9 -5.68 -2.63 -10.55
CA LEU A 9 -7.02 -2.35 -10.01
C LEU A 9 -7.24 -3.00 -8.65
N HIS A 10 -6.82 -4.26 -8.46
CA HIS A 10 -7.04 -4.98 -7.22
C HIS A 10 -6.33 -4.29 -6.05
N GLU A 11 -5.11 -3.81 -6.27
CA GLU A 11 -4.37 -3.01 -5.30
C GLU A 11 -5.06 -1.68 -4.99
N ILE A 12 -5.55 -0.97 -6.01
CA ILE A 12 -6.29 0.29 -5.82
C ILE A 12 -7.53 0.05 -4.95
N LEU A 13 -8.32 -0.98 -5.26
CA LEU A 13 -9.52 -1.34 -4.49
C LEU A 13 -9.18 -1.77 -3.04
N CYS A 14 -8.07 -2.50 -2.86
CA CYS A 14 -7.55 -2.85 -1.54
C CYS A 14 -7.19 -1.60 -0.74
N LEU A 15 -6.46 -0.67 -1.36
CA LEU A 15 -6.07 0.58 -0.71
C LEU A 15 -7.28 1.44 -0.38
N LYS A 16 -8.30 1.53 -1.24
CA LYS A 16 -9.59 2.22 -0.97
C LYS A 16 -10.27 1.63 0.25
N THR A 17 -10.49 0.32 0.26
CA THR A 17 -11.12 -0.41 1.38
C THR A 17 -10.36 -0.20 2.70
N PHE A 18 -9.03 -0.23 2.65
CA PHE A 18 -8.20 -0.03 3.84
C PHE A 18 -8.30 1.42 4.35
N GLY A 19 -8.25 2.40 3.44
CA GLY A 19 -8.37 3.82 3.77
C GLY A 19 -9.74 4.19 4.36
N GLU A 20 -10.82 3.58 3.87
CA GLU A 20 -12.17 3.75 4.44
C GLU A 20 -12.28 3.16 5.85
N SER A 21 -11.55 2.08 6.14
CA SER A 21 -11.52 1.46 7.47
C SER A 21 -10.59 2.19 8.44
N PHE A 22 -9.58 2.89 7.92
CA PHE A 22 -8.56 3.60 8.69
C PHE A 22 -8.28 4.97 8.05
N GLU A 23 -9.14 5.94 8.33
CA GLU A 23 -9.18 7.25 7.66
C GLU A 23 -7.82 7.98 7.60
N VAL A 24 -6.99 7.84 8.63
CA VAL A 24 -5.64 8.44 8.72
C VAL A 24 -4.68 7.92 7.62
N TYR A 25 -4.98 6.77 7.01
CA TYR A 25 -4.18 6.12 5.96
C TYR A 25 -4.86 6.15 4.60
N ARG A 26 -5.96 6.89 4.48
CA ARG A 26 -6.63 7.14 3.21
C ARG A 26 -5.63 7.80 2.26
N VAL A 27 -5.56 7.31 1.03
CA VAL A 27 -4.82 7.98 -0.05
C VAL A 27 -5.74 9.05 -0.62
N ASP A 28 -5.30 10.30 -0.63
CA ASP A 28 -6.15 11.42 -1.09
C ASP A 28 -6.46 11.38 -2.59
N ASP A 29 -5.71 10.59 -3.37
CA ASP A 29 -5.70 10.64 -4.85
C ASP A 29 -6.15 9.32 -5.50
N TYR A 30 -7.08 8.58 -4.87
CA TYR A 30 -7.61 7.32 -5.44
C TYR A 30 -8.20 7.52 -6.84
N ASP A 31 -8.92 8.62 -7.02
CA ASP A 31 -9.55 8.99 -8.28
C ASP A 31 -8.54 9.05 -9.42
N LYS A 32 -7.40 9.70 -9.18
CA LYS A 32 -6.29 9.74 -10.13
C LYS A 32 -5.68 8.36 -10.34
N MET A 33 -5.50 7.57 -9.28
CA MET A 33 -4.98 6.19 -9.41
C MET A 33 -5.87 5.33 -10.30
N ILE A 34 -7.20 5.46 -10.17
CA ILE A 34 -8.20 4.75 -11.00
C ILE A 34 -8.09 5.22 -12.45
N ILE A 35 -8.08 6.53 -12.69
CA ILE A 35 -8.00 7.09 -14.04
C ILE A 35 -6.70 6.67 -14.73
N GLU A 36 -5.54 6.83 -14.07
CA GLU A 36 -4.24 6.43 -14.62
C GLU A 36 -4.16 4.92 -14.87
N TRP A 37 -4.81 4.10 -14.03
CA TRP A 37 -4.93 2.67 -14.27
C TRP A 37 -5.79 2.38 -15.50
N ALA A 38 -6.94 3.05 -15.64
CA ALA A 38 -7.85 2.86 -16.77
C ALA A 38 -7.18 3.22 -18.10
N GLU A 39 -6.41 4.31 -18.15
CA GLU A 39 -5.62 4.69 -19.33
C GLU A 39 -4.62 3.60 -19.72
N ARG A 40 -3.91 3.02 -18.74
CA ARG A 40 -2.95 1.93 -19.00
C ARG A 40 -3.64 0.70 -19.57
N GLU A 41 -4.77 0.29 -19.00
CA GLU A 41 -5.52 -0.88 -19.47
C GLU A 41 -6.07 -0.67 -20.89
N LEU A 42 -6.55 0.54 -21.19
CA LEU A 42 -7.00 0.90 -22.53
C LEU A 42 -5.87 0.81 -23.55
N LEU A 43 -4.67 1.33 -23.22
CA LEU A 43 -3.47 1.23 -24.06
C LEU A 43 -3.00 -0.23 -24.23
N CYS A 44 -3.28 -1.10 -23.27
CA CYS A 44 -3.03 -2.54 -23.36
C CYS A 44 -4.08 -3.31 -24.18
N GLY A 45 -5.09 -2.63 -24.73
CA GLY A 45 -6.06 -3.21 -25.66
C GLY A 45 -7.38 -3.64 -25.02
N ASN A 46 -7.65 -3.25 -23.76
CA ASN A 46 -8.96 -3.46 -23.15
C ASN A 46 -9.99 -2.50 -23.75
N SER A 47 -11.07 -3.05 -24.32
CA SER A 47 -12.09 -2.32 -25.05
C SER A 47 -13.42 -2.17 -24.31
N SER A 48 -13.45 -2.33 -22.98
CA SER A 48 -14.66 -2.05 -22.19
C SER A 48 -15.08 -0.58 -22.35
N GLU A 49 -16.38 -0.36 -22.56
CA GLU A 49 -16.95 0.99 -22.69
C GLU A 49 -16.81 1.76 -21.36
N SER A 50 -17.10 1.11 -20.23
CA SER A 50 -16.91 1.70 -18.91
C SER A 50 -15.46 2.10 -18.65
N LEU A 51 -14.50 1.29 -19.10
CA LEU A 51 -13.07 1.61 -19.00
C LEU A 51 -12.68 2.79 -19.90
N LEU A 52 -13.21 2.84 -21.13
CA LEU A 52 -12.96 3.95 -22.04
C LEU A 52 -13.45 5.28 -21.46
N ILE A 53 -14.62 5.26 -20.82
CA ILE A 53 -15.16 6.45 -20.16
C ILE A 53 -14.27 6.83 -18.98
N LEU A 54 -13.87 5.89 -18.11
CA LEU A 54 -12.95 6.15 -16.99
C LEU A 54 -11.63 6.78 -17.46
N ALA A 55 -11.02 6.25 -18.51
CA ALA A 55 -9.79 6.79 -19.08
C ALA A 55 -10.00 8.21 -19.63
N SER A 56 -11.16 8.47 -20.26
CA SER A 56 -11.46 9.79 -20.84
C SER A 56 -11.61 10.90 -19.81
N LEU A 57 -11.94 10.58 -18.54
CA LEU A 57 -12.04 11.56 -17.46
C LEU A 57 -10.71 12.26 -17.15
N ASN A 58 -9.56 11.71 -17.59
CA ASN A 58 -8.28 12.41 -17.48
C ASN A 58 -8.19 13.68 -18.35
N LEU A 59 -9.07 13.81 -19.35
CA LEU A 59 -9.17 15.01 -20.19
C LEU A 59 -9.81 16.18 -19.44
N ASP A 60 -10.57 15.90 -18.39
CA ASP A 60 -11.20 16.91 -17.57
C ASP A 60 -10.19 17.55 -16.60
N LYS A 61 -10.25 18.87 -16.48
CA LYS A 61 -9.37 19.60 -15.55
C LYS A 61 -9.61 19.24 -14.09
N ARG A 62 -10.82 18.76 -13.78
CA ARG A 62 -11.29 18.35 -12.46
C ARG A 62 -12.32 17.24 -12.66
N PRO A 63 -11.91 15.99 -12.80
CA PRO A 63 -12.84 14.88 -12.96
C PRO A 63 -13.73 14.77 -11.71
N ASP A 64 -15.01 14.47 -11.90
CA ASP A 64 -15.97 14.33 -10.81
C ASP A 64 -15.84 12.95 -10.15
N SER A 65 -15.60 12.94 -8.83
CA SER A 65 -15.43 11.70 -8.06
C SER A 65 -16.65 10.77 -8.15
N GLY A 66 -17.86 11.33 -8.25
CA GLY A 66 -19.09 10.55 -8.39
C GLY A 66 -19.18 9.86 -9.75
N GLU A 67 -18.73 10.52 -10.82
CA GLU A 67 -18.63 9.91 -12.14
C GLU A 67 -17.57 8.80 -12.19
N ILE A 68 -16.41 9.02 -11.58
CA ILE A 68 -15.35 8.00 -11.46
C ILE A 68 -15.91 6.77 -10.73
N GLU A 69 -16.53 6.95 -9.58
CA GLU A 69 -17.10 5.84 -8.80
C GLU A 69 -18.18 5.09 -9.59
N ARG A 70 -19.10 5.81 -10.25
CA ARG A 70 -20.15 5.23 -11.08
C ARG A 70 -19.58 4.34 -12.20
N TYR A 71 -18.58 4.81 -12.93
CA TYR A 71 -18.01 4.04 -14.05
C TYR A 71 -17.06 2.95 -13.59
N LEU A 72 -16.39 3.12 -12.44
CA LEU A 72 -15.64 2.06 -11.80
C LEU A 72 -16.57 0.91 -11.39
N ASP A 73 -17.71 1.21 -10.76
CA ASP A 73 -18.70 0.20 -10.36
C ASP A 73 -19.26 -0.53 -11.58
N ALA A 74 -19.58 0.19 -12.66
CA ALA A 74 -20.02 -0.41 -13.93
C ALA A 74 -18.97 -1.38 -14.50
N TYR A 75 -17.69 -0.97 -14.54
CA TYR A 75 -16.60 -1.84 -14.97
C TYR A 75 -16.44 -3.07 -14.07
N MET A 76 -16.52 -2.88 -12.75
CA MET A 76 -16.43 -3.99 -11.80
C MET A 76 -17.57 -5.00 -11.99
N LEU A 77 -18.79 -4.53 -12.26
CA LEU A 77 -19.93 -5.39 -12.59
C LEU A 77 -19.71 -6.15 -13.90
N GLU A 78 -19.24 -5.48 -14.97
CA GLU A 78 -18.92 -6.11 -16.26
C GLU A 78 -17.90 -7.24 -16.12
N GLN A 79 -16.88 -7.03 -15.29
CA GLN A 79 -15.77 -7.97 -15.09
C GLN A 79 -15.99 -8.94 -13.92
N ASN A 80 -17.16 -8.89 -13.27
CA ASN A 80 -17.49 -9.68 -12.08
C ASN A 80 -16.43 -9.55 -10.96
N ILE A 81 -15.93 -8.34 -10.76
CA ILE A 81 -14.96 -7.98 -9.72
C ILE A 81 -15.74 -7.60 -8.46
N VAL A 82 -15.32 -8.16 -7.33
CA VAL A 82 -15.90 -7.89 -6.01
C VAL A 82 -14.92 -7.06 -5.18
N MET A 83 -15.44 -6.14 -4.37
CA MET A 83 -14.63 -5.37 -3.44
C MET A 83 -13.83 -6.29 -2.50
N PRO A 84 -12.51 -6.07 -2.34
CA PRO A 84 -11.69 -6.88 -1.44
C PRO A 84 -12.13 -6.76 0.02
N SER A 85 -12.07 -7.86 0.77
CA SER A 85 -12.29 -7.82 2.22
C SER A 85 -11.21 -7.02 2.96
N ILE A 86 -11.49 -6.49 4.14
CA ILE A 86 -10.50 -5.76 4.95
C ILE A 86 -9.23 -6.57 5.24
N ASN A 87 -9.32 -7.89 5.40
CA ASN A 87 -8.14 -8.74 5.62
C ASN A 87 -7.27 -8.85 4.36
N ALA A 88 -7.90 -9.02 3.19
CA ALA A 88 -7.18 -9.02 1.91
C ALA A 88 -6.54 -7.64 1.67
N SER A 89 -7.28 -6.57 1.93
CA SER A 89 -6.82 -5.19 1.82
C SER A 89 -5.65 -4.89 2.75
N ALA A 90 -5.69 -5.35 4.00
CA ALA A 90 -4.58 -5.20 4.95
C ALA A 90 -3.32 -5.98 4.51
N MET A 91 -3.50 -7.19 3.95
CA MET A 91 -2.38 -7.97 3.40
C MET A 91 -1.73 -7.24 2.23
N THR A 92 -2.53 -6.74 1.28
CA THR A 92 -2.06 -5.97 0.13
C THR A 92 -1.38 -4.67 0.57
N TRP A 93 -1.95 -3.95 1.54
CA TRP A 93 -1.37 -2.74 2.12
C TRP A 93 0.01 -3.03 2.72
N LEU A 94 0.13 -4.09 3.55
CA LEU A 94 1.41 -4.51 4.13
C LEU A 94 2.43 -4.93 3.06
N ARG A 95 1.98 -5.62 2.00
CA ARG A 95 2.82 -6.02 0.86
C ARG A 95 3.40 -4.80 0.16
N ILE A 96 2.58 -3.79 -0.11
CA ILE A 96 2.98 -2.52 -0.74
C ILE A 96 3.97 -1.76 0.16
N LYS A 97 3.70 -1.66 1.47
CA LYS A 97 4.63 -1.03 2.41
C LYS A 97 5.97 -1.78 2.45
N ALA A 98 5.94 -3.10 2.51
CA ALA A 98 7.13 -3.93 2.46
C ALA A 98 7.91 -3.74 1.15
N TRP A 99 7.21 -3.64 0.01
CA TRP A 99 7.84 -3.34 -1.28
C TRP A 99 8.60 -2.00 -1.23
N PHE A 100 7.98 -0.92 -0.75
CA PHE A 100 8.64 0.38 -0.65
C PHE A 100 9.87 0.34 0.28
N LEU A 101 9.77 -0.34 1.42
CA LEU A 101 10.92 -0.49 2.32
C LEU A 101 12.06 -1.30 1.69
N MET A 102 11.75 -2.31 0.87
CA MET A 102 12.75 -3.11 0.16
C MET A 102 13.44 -2.34 -0.98
N HIS A 103 12.73 -1.41 -1.62
CA HIS A 103 13.21 -0.67 -2.78
C HIS A 103 13.66 0.76 -2.47
N ALA A 104 13.55 1.21 -1.22
CA ALA A 104 14.07 2.50 -0.82
C ALA A 104 15.58 2.61 -1.09
N GLU A 105 15.97 3.75 -1.63
CA GLU A 105 17.36 4.04 -2.02
C GLU A 105 18.09 4.89 -0.98
N THR A 106 17.34 5.57 -0.10
CA THR A 106 17.92 6.48 0.90
C THR A 106 17.37 6.19 2.31
N SER A 107 18.19 6.51 3.30
CA SER A 107 17.82 6.45 4.73
C SER A 107 16.62 7.35 5.06
N LYS A 108 16.55 8.53 4.42
CA LYS A 108 15.43 9.48 4.57
C LYS A 108 14.12 8.93 4.03
N GLU A 109 14.17 8.22 2.89
CA GLU A 109 12.98 7.55 2.37
C GLU A 109 12.50 6.47 3.32
N LEU A 110 13.40 5.64 3.86
CA LEU A 110 13.04 4.62 4.84
C LEU A 110 12.37 5.21 6.08
N GLU A 111 12.94 6.28 6.64
CA GLU A 111 12.37 6.98 7.78
C GLU A 111 10.93 7.43 7.51
N LEU A 112 10.71 8.11 6.38
CA LEU A 112 9.38 8.58 5.98
C LEU A 112 8.39 7.40 5.82
N ARG A 113 8.81 6.32 5.16
CA ARG A 113 7.95 5.15 4.91
C ARG A 113 7.62 4.39 6.19
N LEU A 114 8.59 4.25 7.10
CA LEU A 114 8.41 3.60 8.40
C LEU A 114 7.53 4.44 9.34
N HIS A 115 7.70 5.77 9.35
CA HIS A 115 6.85 6.68 10.13
C HIS A 115 5.38 6.59 9.72
N GLN A 116 5.09 6.26 8.46
CA GLN A 116 3.72 6.05 7.96
C GLN A 116 3.08 4.72 8.39
N ILE A 117 3.77 3.88 9.17
CA ILE A 117 3.26 2.58 9.60
C ILE A 117 2.56 2.74 10.96
N PRO A 118 1.28 2.31 11.08
CA PRO A 118 0.51 2.48 12.31
C PRO A 118 1.10 1.70 13.48
N ALA A 119 0.97 2.28 14.67
CA ALA A 119 1.17 1.60 15.95
C ALA A 119 -0.06 0.76 16.40
N PHE A 120 -0.95 0.39 15.48
CA PHE A 120 -2.16 -0.39 15.77
C PHE A 120 -2.33 -1.52 14.76
N HIS A 121 -3.28 -2.42 15.04
CA HIS A 121 -3.56 -3.62 14.26
C HIS A 121 -4.18 -3.31 12.88
N PRO A 122 -3.44 -3.48 11.76
CA PRO A 122 -3.97 -3.22 10.41
C PRO A 122 -5.10 -4.16 9.98
N SER A 123 -5.29 -5.29 10.66
CA SER A 123 -6.34 -6.25 10.33
C SER A 123 -7.06 -6.69 11.60
N PRO A 124 -8.33 -6.28 11.79
CA PRO A 124 -9.13 -6.72 12.94
C PRO A 124 -9.35 -8.23 12.96
N GLY A 125 -9.35 -8.89 11.79
CA GLY A 125 -9.56 -10.33 11.69
C GLY A 125 -8.28 -11.16 11.78
N SER A 126 -7.13 -10.67 11.34
CA SER A 126 -5.90 -11.48 11.25
C SER A 126 -4.84 -11.04 12.25
N ARG A 127 -4.62 -11.88 13.27
CA ARG A 127 -3.51 -11.71 14.22
C ARG A 127 -2.14 -11.76 13.55
N ILE A 128 -2.00 -12.55 12.47
CA ILE A 128 -0.72 -12.68 11.76
C ILE A 128 -0.39 -11.38 11.02
N LEU A 129 -1.33 -10.82 10.24
CA LEU A 129 -1.14 -9.53 9.57
C LEU A 129 -0.88 -8.42 10.59
N SER A 130 -1.61 -8.45 11.69
CA SER A 130 -1.41 -7.52 12.80
C SER A 130 -0.02 -7.60 13.42
N ASN A 131 0.51 -8.81 13.60
CA ASN A 131 1.89 -9.00 14.06
C ASN A 131 2.90 -8.49 13.04
N ILE A 132 2.70 -8.70 11.74
CA ILE A 132 3.59 -8.19 10.69
C ILE A 132 3.63 -6.66 10.71
N GLY A 133 2.46 -6.00 10.78
CA GLY A 133 2.38 -4.55 10.91
C GLY A 133 3.14 -4.03 12.13
N TRP A 134 2.98 -4.70 13.27
CA TRP A 134 3.72 -4.37 14.49
C TRP A 134 5.24 -4.54 14.33
N GLN A 135 5.70 -5.59 13.65
CA GLN A 135 7.14 -5.74 13.37
C GLN A 135 7.67 -4.59 12.52
N PHE A 136 6.91 -4.11 11.53
CA PHE A 136 7.34 -2.96 10.74
C PHE A 136 7.36 -1.68 11.56
N TYR A 137 6.34 -1.44 12.38
CA TYR A 137 6.32 -0.30 13.31
C TYR A 137 7.52 -0.31 14.26
N ARG A 138 7.88 -1.48 14.81
CA ARG A 138 9.04 -1.61 15.69
C ARG A 138 10.37 -1.28 15.02
N ILE A 139 10.51 -1.48 13.71
CA ILE A 139 11.73 -1.09 12.99
C ILE A 139 11.92 0.43 13.08
N TYR A 140 10.85 1.22 13.03
CA TYR A 140 10.93 2.66 13.23
C TYR A 140 11.48 2.98 14.62
N GLY A 141 10.88 2.44 15.68
CA GLY A 141 11.32 2.71 17.04
C GLY A 141 12.76 2.26 17.31
N ASP A 142 13.14 1.07 16.84
CA ASP A 142 14.50 0.53 16.98
C ASP A 142 15.59 1.39 16.29
N LEU A 143 15.22 2.17 15.27
CA LEU A 143 16.15 3.00 14.49
C LEU A 143 16.10 4.48 14.85
N TYR A 144 14.91 5.04 14.96
CA TYR A 144 14.67 6.48 14.91
C TYR A 144 14.15 7.07 16.23
N ASP A 145 13.80 6.25 17.23
CA ASP A 145 13.44 6.79 18.55
C ASP A 145 14.63 7.55 19.14
N ASP A 146 14.44 8.85 19.34
CA ASP A 146 15.41 9.76 19.94
C ASP A 146 14.86 10.26 21.27
N TRP A 147 15.52 9.89 22.37
CA TRP A 147 15.12 10.30 23.73
C TRP A 147 15.99 11.45 24.26
N GLY A 148 16.63 12.19 23.36
CA GLY A 148 17.46 13.36 23.64
C GLY A 148 18.96 13.07 23.70
N PRO A 149 19.78 14.06 24.10
CA PRO A 149 21.24 14.00 23.97
C PRO A 149 21.94 12.82 24.66
N GLY A 150 21.31 12.20 25.66
CA GLY A 150 21.84 11.01 26.35
C GLY A 150 21.49 9.69 25.68
N TYR A 151 20.54 9.71 24.73
CA TYR A 151 19.94 8.54 24.09
C TYR A 151 19.55 8.90 22.64
N PRO A 152 20.52 9.29 21.80
CA PRO A 152 20.24 9.64 20.41
C PRO A 152 19.72 8.41 19.65
N SER A 153 19.00 8.66 18.56
CA SER A 153 18.52 7.58 17.72
C SER A 153 19.65 6.67 17.23
N LYS A 154 19.38 5.38 17.13
CA LYS A 154 20.38 4.42 16.65
C LYS A 154 20.86 4.77 15.24
N ALA A 155 19.95 5.27 14.40
CA ALA A 155 20.24 5.73 13.06
C ALA A 155 21.31 6.84 13.02
N SER A 156 21.40 7.70 14.05
CA SER A 156 22.38 8.80 14.08
C SER A 156 23.84 8.33 14.14
N ALA A 157 24.07 7.08 14.55
CA ALA A 157 25.38 6.45 14.65
C ALA A 157 25.67 5.45 13.51
N MET A 158 24.73 5.26 12.58
CA MET A 158 24.83 4.29 11.48
C MET A 158 25.13 4.98 10.16
N SER A 159 25.82 4.30 9.25
CA SER A 159 25.93 4.76 7.86
C SER A 159 24.61 4.55 7.12
N GLU A 160 24.40 5.25 6.01
CA GLU A 160 23.20 5.06 5.18
C GLU A 160 23.08 3.60 4.69
N ALA A 161 24.19 2.99 4.29
CA ALA A 161 24.22 1.59 3.87
C ALA A 161 23.78 0.64 5.00
N ASP A 162 24.22 0.90 6.24
CA ASP A 162 23.83 0.09 7.40
C ASP A 162 22.34 0.24 7.72
N ILE A 163 21.78 1.45 7.59
CA ILE A 163 20.34 1.70 7.80
C ILE A 163 19.53 0.94 6.74
N LEU A 164 19.92 1.06 5.47
CA LEU A 164 19.27 0.35 4.36
C LEU A 164 19.30 -1.16 4.58
N ASP A 165 20.46 -1.73 4.91
CA ASP A 165 20.60 -3.17 5.16
C ASP A 165 19.81 -3.62 6.39
N PHE A 166 19.85 -2.83 7.48
CA PHE A 166 19.12 -3.13 8.72
C PHE A 166 17.62 -3.31 8.48
N VAL A 167 17.02 -2.39 7.69
CA VAL A 167 15.59 -2.44 7.36
C VAL A 167 15.31 -3.57 6.37
N LYS A 168 16.06 -3.65 5.27
CA LYS A 168 15.81 -4.65 4.21
C LYS A 168 15.93 -6.07 4.74
N CYS A 169 16.92 -6.37 5.59
CA CYS A 169 17.08 -7.68 6.20
C CYS A 169 15.90 -8.07 7.10
N ARG A 170 15.27 -7.12 7.79
CA ARG A 170 14.11 -7.37 8.67
C ARG A 170 12.79 -7.46 7.92
N VAL A 171 12.63 -6.69 6.85
CA VAL A 171 11.41 -6.68 6.03
C VAL A 171 11.33 -7.89 5.10
N LYS A 172 12.46 -8.32 4.53
CA LYS A 172 12.54 -9.37 3.50
C LYS A 172 11.81 -10.68 3.83
N PRO A 173 11.88 -11.25 5.06
CA PRO A 173 11.13 -12.46 5.38
C PRO A 173 9.62 -12.26 5.28
N PHE A 174 9.10 -11.13 5.78
CA PHE A 174 7.68 -10.81 5.73
C PHE A 174 7.23 -10.49 4.31
N TYR A 175 8.05 -9.77 3.54
CA TYR A 175 7.76 -9.49 2.14
C TYR A 175 7.59 -10.78 1.32
N ARG A 176 8.46 -11.78 1.53
CA ARG A 176 8.34 -13.10 0.89
C ARG A 176 7.02 -13.80 1.23
N VAL A 177 6.62 -13.75 2.50
CA VAL A 177 5.35 -14.35 2.97
C VAL A 177 4.15 -13.61 2.37
N LEU A 178 4.16 -12.28 2.37
CA LEU A 178 3.09 -11.43 1.83
C LEU A 178 2.91 -11.57 0.30
N CYS A 179 3.98 -11.90 -0.43
CA CYS A 179 3.93 -12.12 -1.88
C CYS A 179 3.56 -13.55 -2.27
N SER A 180 3.49 -14.49 -1.31
CA SER A 180 3.28 -15.90 -1.62
C SER A 180 1.80 -16.26 -1.64
N SER A 181 1.32 -16.79 -2.77
CA SER A 181 -0.04 -17.32 -2.92
C SER A 181 -0.37 -18.41 -1.89
N ASP A 182 0.62 -19.26 -1.58
CA ASP A 182 0.46 -20.37 -0.63
C ASP A 182 0.10 -19.91 0.78
N TRP A 183 0.53 -18.70 1.16
CA TRP A 183 0.27 -18.12 2.46
C TRP A 183 -1.01 -17.27 2.48
N ALA A 184 -1.55 -16.89 1.33
CA ALA A 184 -2.67 -15.95 1.23
C ALA A 184 -3.89 -16.40 2.04
N TRP A 185 -4.22 -17.70 2.02
CA TRP A 185 -5.35 -18.24 2.80
C TRP A 185 -5.09 -18.21 4.32
N VAL A 186 -3.83 -18.45 4.75
CA VAL A 186 -3.44 -18.43 6.18
C VAL A 186 -3.48 -17.00 6.69
N LEU A 187 -2.96 -16.07 5.90
CA LEU A 187 -2.85 -14.66 6.26
C LEU A 187 -4.22 -13.97 6.34
N SER A 188 -5.15 -14.34 5.46
CA SER A 188 -6.48 -13.72 5.37
C SER A 188 -7.51 -14.32 6.32
N ARG A 189 -7.23 -15.46 6.96
CA ARG A 189 -8.14 -16.08 7.93
C ARG A 189 -8.36 -15.20 9.15
N ALA A 190 -9.64 -15.06 9.51
CA ALA A 190 -10.02 -14.59 10.83
C ALA A 190 -9.62 -15.64 11.88
N VAL A 191 -8.99 -15.20 12.98
CA VAL A 191 -8.72 -16.04 14.16
C VAL A 191 -9.59 -15.56 15.31
#